data_AF-A0A6J0M227-F1
#
_entry.id   AF-A0A6J0M227-F1
#
_cell.length_a   1.000
_cell.length_b   1.000
_cell.length_c   1.000
_cell.angle_alpha   90.00
_cell.angle_beta   90.00
_cell.angle_gamma   90.00
#
_symmetry.space_group_name_H-M   'P 1'
#
loop_
_entity.id
_entity.type
_entity.pdbx_description
1 polymer ?
#
loop_
_entity_poly.entity_id
_entity_poly.type
_entity_poly.pdbx_seq_one_letter_code
_entity_poly.pdbx_strand_id
1 'polypeptide(L)'
;MGNYSYTQPSWSEDYYDNDTDADSGYNQTEADILLDQAEIDATRRQYPPQPEVEFGFPKECYCGGEPHTATSYTATDPGRRFYTCANRDDGDCHVWKWWDVAATEEIRAISTQCQQLSDKVDYLSFLSDYETQLDEAKVLHNETEQKLVRLERIGKRFELVLGAMLVVLVIIGMVIIFK
;
A
#
# COMPACT_ATOMS: atom_id res chain seq x y z
N MET A 1 -20.34 -29.58 29.35
CA MET A 1 -19.28 -29.51 28.32
C MET A 1 -19.75 -30.34 27.15
N GLY A 2 -20.25 -29.69 26.09
CA GLY A 2 -20.79 -30.38 24.92
C GLY A 2 -19.68 -30.70 23.93
N ASN A 3 -19.56 -31.96 23.55
CA ASN A 3 -18.57 -32.43 22.58
C ASN A 3 -19.12 -32.20 21.17
N TYR A 4 -18.67 -31.16 20.50
CA TYR A 4 -18.93 -30.98 19.06
C TYR A 4 -17.87 -31.76 18.28
N SER A 5 -18.26 -32.91 17.74
CA SER A 5 -17.45 -33.68 16.79
C SER A 5 -17.69 -33.11 15.39
N TYR A 6 -16.74 -32.33 14.89
CA TYR A 6 -16.75 -31.85 13.52
C TYR A 6 -16.19 -32.96 12.61
N THR A 7 -17.04 -33.52 11.75
CA THR A 7 -16.59 -34.40 10.66
C THR A 7 -16.38 -33.55 9.43
N GLN A 8 -15.12 -33.32 9.09
CA GLN A 8 -14.72 -32.57 7.90
C GLN A 8 -15.14 -33.37 6.66
N PRO A 9 -15.92 -32.81 5.71
CA PRO A 9 -16.22 -33.51 4.48
C PRO A 9 -14.92 -33.70 3.69
N SER A 10 -14.64 -34.92 3.27
CA SER A 10 -13.56 -35.20 2.33
C SER A 10 -13.89 -34.51 1.00
N TRP A 11 -13.04 -33.56 0.61
CA TRP A 11 -13.08 -32.93 -0.69
C TRP A 11 -12.92 -34.03 -1.75
N SER A 12 -13.99 -34.30 -2.50
CA SER A 12 -13.92 -35.19 -3.65
C SER A 12 -13.45 -34.35 -4.84
N GLU A 13 -12.27 -34.70 -5.36
CA GLU A 13 -11.56 -34.04 -6.48
C GLU A 13 -12.04 -34.58 -7.84
N ASP A 14 -13.35 -34.71 -8.00
CA ASP A 14 -14.00 -35.24 -9.19
C ASP A 14 -15.02 -34.24 -9.75
N TYR A 15 -14.54 -33.04 -10.09
CA TYR A 15 -15.32 -32.08 -10.86
C TYR A 15 -14.48 -31.30 -11.88
N TYR A 16 -13.60 -32.01 -12.60
CA TYR A 16 -12.95 -31.47 -13.79
C TYR A 16 -12.87 -32.55 -14.88
N ASP A 17 -13.99 -32.72 -15.59
CA ASP A 17 -14.13 -33.16 -16.99
C ASP A 17 -15.65 -33.36 -17.25
N ASN A 18 -16.30 -33.03 -18.36
CA ASN A 18 -15.85 -32.71 -19.70
C ASN A 18 -17.07 -32.17 -20.51
N ASP A 19 -16.79 -31.29 -21.48
CA ASP A 19 -17.52 -30.97 -22.72
C ASP A 19 -19.06 -30.78 -22.74
N THR A 20 -19.53 -29.61 -23.19
CA THR A 20 -20.15 -29.38 -24.53
C THR A 20 -20.89 -28.05 -24.60
N ASP A 21 -20.62 -27.30 -25.68
CA ASP A 21 -21.51 -26.46 -26.47
C ASP A 21 -22.57 -25.52 -25.82
N ALA A 22 -22.50 -24.28 -26.28
CA ALA A 22 -23.60 -23.33 -26.51
C ALA A 22 -24.18 -22.53 -25.31
N ASP A 23 -24.00 -21.21 -25.43
CA ASP A 23 -25.03 -20.18 -25.20
C ASP A 23 -25.89 -20.32 -23.93
N SER A 24 -25.42 -19.72 -22.83
CA SER A 24 -26.28 -19.37 -21.70
C SER A 24 -25.55 -18.36 -20.81
N GLY A 25 -25.77 -17.07 -21.08
CA GLY A 25 -25.17 -15.93 -20.39
C GLY A 25 -25.63 -15.71 -18.94
N TYR A 26 -25.91 -16.76 -18.18
CA TYR A 26 -26.17 -16.71 -16.74
C TYR A 26 -25.64 -18.00 -16.10
N ASN A 27 -24.49 -17.88 -15.43
CA ASN A 27 -23.97 -18.88 -14.50
C ASN A 27 -24.87 -18.87 -13.25
N GLN A 28 -25.46 -20.01 -12.92
CA GLN A 28 -26.28 -20.20 -11.71
C GLN A 28 -25.58 -19.64 -10.45
N THR A 29 -24.25 -19.76 -10.40
CA THR A 29 -23.39 -19.22 -9.33
C THR A 29 -23.47 -17.71 -9.16
N GLU A 30 -23.58 -16.91 -10.22
CA GLU A 30 -23.68 -15.44 -10.09
C GLU A 30 -25.06 -15.03 -9.57
N ALA A 31 -26.11 -15.75 -9.97
CA ALA A 31 -27.45 -15.52 -9.45
C ALA A 31 -27.53 -15.82 -7.94
N ASP A 32 -26.89 -16.91 -7.50
CA ASP A 32 -26.83 -17.29 -6.09
C ASP A 32 -26.02 -16.25 -5.27
N ILE A 33 -24.91 -15.74 -5.81
CA ILE A 33 -24.11 -14.66 -5.18
C ILE A 33 -24.94 -13.37 -5.06
N LEU A 34 -25.68 -13.00 -6.09
CA LEU A 34 -26.50 -11.78 -6.08
C LEU A 34 -27.66 -11.88 -5.07
N LEU A 35 -28.25 -13.06 -4.91
CA LEU A 35 -29.29 -13.30 -3.92
C LEU A 35 -28.76 -13.22 -2.48
N ASP A 36 -27.61 -13.82 -2.20
CA ASP A 36 -26.96 -13.75 -0.88
C ASP A 36 -26.57 -12.30 -0.54
N GLN A 37 -26.02 -11.57 -1.52
CA GLN A 37 -25.71 -10.15 -1.37
C GLN A 37 -26.96 -9.31 -1.08
N ALA A 38 -28.09 -9.59 -1.75
CA ALA A 38 -29.35 -8.90 -1.52
C ALA A 38 -29.95 -9.20 -0.14
N GLU A 39 -29.80 -10.43 0.36
CA GLU A 39 -30.23 -10.81 1.72
C GLU A 39 -29.36 -10.14 2.80
N ILE A 40 -28.05 -10.08 2.60
CA ILE A 40 -27.10 -9.35 3.46
C ILE A 40 -27.45 -7.85 3.49
N ASP A 41 -27.75 -7.27 2.34
CA ASP A 41 -28.07 -5.84 2.25
C ASP A 41 -29.46 -5.54 2.84
N ALA A 42 -30.44 -6.42 2.66
CA ALA A 42 -31.75 -6.30 3.29
C ALA A 42 -31.70 -6.46 4.83
N THR A 43 -30.76 -7.26 5.33
CA THR A 43 -30.52 -7.47 6.76
C THR A 43 -29.50 -6.51 7.37
N ARG A 44 -28.90 -5.63 6.55
CA ARG A 44 -27.96 -4.60 7.00
C ARG A 44 -28.69 -3.57 7.85
N ARG A 45 -28.78 -3.85 9.16
CA ARG A 45 -29.24 -2.88 10.15
C ARG A 45 -28.30 -1.69 10.12
N GLN A 46 -28.82 -0.57 9.64
CA GLN A 46 -28.12 0.70 9.72
C GLN A 46 -28.17 1.15 11.18
N TYR A 47 -27.14 0.81 11.93
CA TYR A 47 -27.01 1.28 13.31
C TYR A 47 -26.88 2.81 13.27
N PRO A 48 -27.60 3.54 14.16
CA PRO A 48 -27.37 4.97 14.32
C PRO A 48 -25.88 5.19 14.55
N PRO A 49 -25.30 6.31 14.03
CA PRO A 49 -23.90 6.62 14.27
C PRO A 49 -23.67 6.57 15.76
N GLN A 50 -22.76 5.69 16.19
CA GLN A 50 -22.46 5.60 17.61
C GLN A 50 -21.97 6.98 18.06
N PRO A 51 -22.41 7.46 19.24
CA PRO A 51 -21.88 8.70 19.79
C PRO A 51 -20.35 8.60 19.76
N GLU A 52 -19.70 9.66 19.30
CA GLU A 52 -18.24 9.73 19.21
C GLU A 52 -17.64 9.42 20.58
N VAL A 53 -17.20 8.18 20.77
CA VAL A 53 -16.49 7.78 21.98
C VAL A 53 -15.16 8.52 21.93
N GLU A 54 -14.97 9.46 22.84
CA GLU A 54 -13.72 10.22 22.92
C GLU A 54 -12.59 9.27 23.35
N PHE A 55 -11.82 8.82 22.36
CA PHE A 55 -10.64 7.98 22.57
C PHE A 55 -9.48 8.83 23.08
N GLY A 56 -8.68 8.25 23.95
CA GLY A 56 -7.52 8.89 24.57
C GLY A 56 -7.84 9.65 25.85
N PHE A 57 -7.04 10.67 26.16
CA PHE A 57 -7.21 11.46 27.38
C PHE A 57 -8.41 12.41 27.26
N PRO A 58 -9.36 12.38 28.20
CA PRO A 58 -10.47 13.33 28.19
C PRO A 58 -9.94 14.76 28.33
N LYS A 59 -10.32 15.64 27.40
CA LYS A 59 -9.88 17.05 27.40
C LYS A 59 -10.88 17.96 28.09
N GLU A 60 -12.17 17.64 27.98
CA GLU A 60 -13.27 18.42 28.51
C GLU A 60 -14.35 17.47 29.05
N CYS A 61 -15.03 17.86 30.14
CA CYS A 61 -16.21 17.14 30.61
C CYS A 61 -17.44 17.55 29.79
N TYR A 62 -18.48 16.73 29.76
CA TYR A 62 -19.75 17.06 29.11
C TYR A 62 -20.43 18.33 29.65
N CYS A 63 -20.10 18.77 30.86
CA CYS A 63 -20.55 20.04 31.44
C CYS A 63 -19.69 21.25 31.07
N GLY A 64 -18.66 21.08 30.23
CA GLY A 64 -17.67 22.10 29.87
C GLY A 64 -16.57 22.33 30.91
N GLY A 65 -16.53 21.52 31.97
CA GLY A 65 -15.52 21.62 33.03
C GLY A 65 -14.23 20.86 32.70
N GLU A 66 -13.10 21.28 33.27
CA GLU A 66 -11.82 20.58 33.11
C GLU A 66 -11.82 19.25 33.89
N PRO A 67 -11.56 18.10 33.24
CA PRO A 67 -11.40 16.82 33.92
C PRO A 67 -10.14 16.81 34.80
N HIS A 68 -10.24 16.27 36.02
CA HIS A 68 -9.10 16.08 36.90
C HIS A 68 -8.89 14.60 37.24
N THR A 69 -7.68 14.25 37.67
CA THR A 69 -7.35 12.87 38.03
C THR A 69 -7.61 12.63 39.52
N ALA A 70 -8.38 11.58 39.82
CA ALA A 70 -8.61 11.08 41.17
C ALA A 70 -7.96 9.70 41.36
N THR A 71 -7.79 9.29 42.61
CA THR A 71 -7.27 7.97 42.98
C THR A 71 -8.40 7.12 43.54
N SER A 72 -8.52 5.89 43.05
CA SER A 72 -9.47 4.89 43.53
C SER A 72 -9.00 4.34 44.87
N TYR A 73 -9.92 4.27 45.82
CA TYR A 73 -9.71 3.65 47.13
C TYR A 73 -10.62 2.42 47.30
N THR A 74 -11.16 1.88 46.20
CA THR A 74 -11.97 0.66 46.24
C THR A 74 -11.10 -0.54 46.57
N ALA A 75 -11.70 -1.59 47.16
CA ALA A 75 -11.00 -2.84 47.43
C ALA A 75 -10.58 -3.57 46.13
N THR A 76 -11.28 -3.32 45.02
CA THR A 76 -11.01 -3.95 43.72
C THR A 76 -9.82 -3.32 42.99
N ASP A 77 -9.70 -1.98 43.06
CA ASP A 77 -8.71 -1.21 42.31
C ASP A 77 -8.02 -0.17 43.24
N PRO A 78 -7.37 -0.60 44.33
CA PRO A 78 -6.77 0.33 45.28
C PRO A 78 -5.59 1.07 44.64
N GLY A 79 -5.55 2.39 44.77
CA GLY A 79 -4.49 3.24 44.24
C GLY A 79 -4.57 3.52 42.73
N ARG A 80 -5.53 2.94 42.00
CA ARG A 80 -5.66 3.14 40.55
C ARG A 80 -6.20 4.53 40.24
N ARG A 81 -5.64 5.22 39.24
CA ARG A 81 -6.04 6.59 38.88
C ARG A 81 -7.11 6.62 37.78
N PHE A 82 -8.03 7.58 37.87
CA PHE A 82 -9.06 7.82 36.86
C PHE A 82 -9.35 9.30 36.69
N TYR A 83 -9.82 9.70 35.51
CA TYR A 83 -10.32 11.03 35.22
C TYR A 83 -11.75 11.18 35.69
N THR A 84 -12.08 12.33 36.29
CA THR A 84 -13.42 12.66 36.76
C THR A 84 -13.68 14.16 36.74
N CYS A 85 -14.92 14.58 36.96
CA CYS A 85 -15.34 15.98 37.02
C CYS A 85 -15.58 16.43 38.47
N ALA A 86 -15.33 17.72 38.76
CA ALA A 86 -15.66 18.32 40.05
C ALA A 86 -17.17 18.35 40.32
N ASN A 87 -17.99 18.42 39.26
CA ASN A 87 -19.44 18.48 39.34
C ASN A 87 -20.11 17.11 39.26
N ARG A 88 -19.34 16.01 39.38
CA ARG A 88 -19.83 14.63 39.16
C ARG A 88 -21.10 14.26 39.95
N ASP A 89 -21.34 14.90 41.08
CA ASP A 89 -22.45 14.59 41.99
C ASP A 89 -23.69 15.48 41.76
N ASP A 90 -23.73 16.30 40.71
CA ASP A 90 -24.87 17.19 40.37
C ASP A 90 -26.09 16.47 39.77
N GLY A 91 -25.95 15.18 39.42
CA GLY A 91 -27.00 14.35 38.85
C GLY A 91 -26.97 14.25 37.31
N ASP A 92 -26.09 14.99 36.64
CA ASP A 92 -25.86 14.89 35.19
C ASP A 92 -24.77 13.87 34.83
N CYS A 93 -24.62 13.61 33.52
CA CYS A 93 -23.56 12.76 33.01
C CYS A 93 -22.21 13.50 32.99
N HIS A 94 -21.21 12.94 33.69
CA HIS A 94 -19.86 13.49 33.74
C HIS A 94 -18.82 12.49 33.26
N VAL A 95 -17.67 13.03 32.84
CA VAL A 95 -16.53 12.22 32.42
C VAL A 95 -16.10 11.26 33.54
N TRP A 96 -15.92 10.00 33.18
CA TRP A 96 -15.26 9.01 34.00
C TRP A 96 -14.46 8.07 33.10
N LYS A 97 -13.15 7.98 33.33
CA LYS A 97 -12.29 7.10 32.54
C LYS A 97 -11.04 6.70 33.30
N TRP A 98 -10.70 5.42 33.28
CA TRP A 98 -9.44 4.95 33.85
C TRP A 98 -8.24 5.58 33.15
N TRP A 99 -7.26 6.05 33.92
CA TRP A 99 -6.07 6.71 33.38
C TRP A 99 -5.26 5.77 32.48
N ASP A 100 -5.10 4.51 32.89
CA ASP A 100 -4.35 3.50 32.13
C ASP A 100 -5.06 3.13 30.82
N VAL A 101 -6.39 3.13 30.80
CA VAL A 101 -7.17 2.91 29.58
C VAL A 101 -6.96 4.07 28.61
N ALA A 102 -7.12 5.30 29.09
CA ALA A 102 -6.86 6.51 28.30
C ALA A 102 -5.42 6.55 27.75
N ALA A 103 -4.43 6.25 28.59
CA ALA A 103 -3.03 6.19 28.18
C ALA A 103 -2.77 5.12 27.13
N THR A 104 -3.38 3.94 27.28
CA THR A 104 -3.19 2.85 26.31
C THR A 104 -3.84 3.19 24.97
N GLU A 105 -4.97 3.87 24.96
CA GLU A 105 -5.60 4.37 23.73
C GLU A 105 -4.71 5.39 23.00
N GLU A 106 -4.12 6.34 23.72
CA GLU A 106 -3.18 7.31 23.16
C GLU A 106 -1.94 6.63 22.60
N ILE A 107 -1.35 5.69 23.34
CA ILE A 107 -0.18 4.93 22.87
C ILE A 107 -0.52 4.17 21.59
N ARG A 108 -1.69 3.54 21.51
CA ARG A 108 -2.14 2.85 20.29
C ARG A 108 -2.33 3.82 19.13
N ALA A 109 -2.96 4.97 19.36
CA ALA A 109 -3.16 5.98 18.34
C ALA A 109 -1.82 6.50 17.79
N ILE A 110 -0.89 6.83 18.68
CA ILE A 110 0.46 7.27 18.33
C ILE A 110 1.22 6.15 17.59
N SER A 111 1.15 4.91 18.07
CA SER A 111 1.81 3.76 17.43
C SER A 111 1.38 3.61 15.96
N THR A 112 0.08 3.73 15.69
CA THR A 112 -0.45 3.67 14.32
C THR A 112 0.07 4.83 13.47
N GLN A 113 0.12 6.05 14.01
CA GLN A 113 0.66 7.21 13.30
C GLN A 113 2.16 7.05 13.02
N CYS A 114 2.94 6.55 13.97
CA CYS A 114 4.37 6.26 13.78
C CYS A 114 4.58 5.22 12.69
N GLN A 115 3.75 4.17 12.65
CA GLN A 115 3.82 3.15 11.60
C GLN A 115 3.54 3.76 10.22
N GLN A 116 2.44 4.52 10.08
CA GLN A 116 2.10 5.20 8.82
C GLN A 116 3.17 6.20 8.38
N LEU A 117 3.82 6.88 9.34
CA LEU A 117 4.92 7.78 9.04
C LEU A 117 6.15 7.02 8.53
N SER A 118 6.48 5.89 9.16
CA SER A 118 7.56 5.01 8.72
C SER A 118 7.34 4.55 7.28
N ASP A 119 6.15 4.02 6.97
CA ASP A 119 5.81 3.51 5.64
C ASP A 119 5.95 4.61 4.56
N LYS A 120 5.56 5.84 4.88
CA LYS A 120 5.73 6.98 3.96
C LYS A 120 7.19 7.36 3.76
N VAL A 121 8.01 7.31 4.81
CA VAL A 121 9.45 7.56 4.71
C VAL A 121 10.12 6.50 3.82
N ASP A 122 9.79 5.23 4.03
CA ASP A 122 10.32 4.13 3.23
C ASP A 122 9.92 4.26 1.76
N TYR A 123 8.66 4.62 1.49
CA TYR A 123 8.18 4.88 0.13
C TYR A 123 8.93 6.05 -0.55
N LEU A 124 9.16 7.15 0.17
CA LEU A 124 9.92 8.29 -0.36
C LEU A 124 11.38 7.92 -0.62
N SER A 125 12.00 7.13 0.25
CA SER A 125 13.36 6.62 0.02
C SER A 125 13.43 5.80 -1.26
N PHE A 126 12.45 4.92 -1.49
CA PHE A 126 12.38 4.13 -2.71
C PHE A 126 12.25 5.00 -3.98
N LEU A 127 11.41 6.04 -3.95
CA LEU A 127 11.28 6.96 -5.08
C LEU A 127 12.58 7.73 -5.36
N SER A 128 13.29 8.15 -4.32
CA SER A 128 14.60 8.81 -4.45
C SER A 128 15.63 7.89 -5.11
N ASP A 129 15.67 6.62 -4.71
CA ASP A 129 16.58 5.63 -5.30
C ASP A 129 16.25 5.39 -6.79
N TYR A 130 14.96 5.33 -7.14
CA TYR A 130 14.52 5.21 -8.53
C TYR A 130 14.92 6.42 -9.38
N GLU A 131 14.74 7.64 -8.86
CA GLU A 131 15.15 8.87 -9.55
C GLU A 131 16.66 8.88 -9.82
N THR A 132 17.45 8.43 -8.84
CA THR A 132 18.91 8.30 -8.97
C THR A 132 19.28 7.31 -10.08
N GLN A 133 18.66 6.12 -10.11
CA GLN A 133 18.90 5.14 -11.18
C GLN A 133 18.50 5.66 -12.56
N LEU A 134 17.43 6.46 -12.64
CA LEU A 134 16.97 7.04 -13.89
C LEU A 134 17.94 8.10 -14.42
N ASP A 135 18.56 8.88 -13.53
CA ASP A 135 19.63 9.83 -13.92
C ASP A 135 20.87 9.08 -14.42
N GLU A 136 21.31 8.04 -13.72
CA GLU A 136 22.43 7.18 -14.15
C GLU A 136 22.17 6.56 -15.54
N ALA A 137 20.96 6.05 -15.77
CA ALA A 137 20.56 5.48 -17.05
C ALA A 137 20.59 6.53 -18.19
N LYS A 138 20.15 7.75 -17.92
CA LYS A 138 20.22 8.87 -18.89
C LYS A 138 21.66 9.23 -19.23
N VAL A 139 22.54 9.29 -18.22
CA VAL A 139 23.96 9.57 -18.42
C VAL A 139 24.60 8.50 -19.30
N LEU A 140 24.36 7.23 -19.00
CA LEU A 140 24.88 6.12 -19.79
C LEU A 140 24.36 6.14 -21.23
N HIS A 141 23.06 6.40 -21.43
CA HIS A 141 22.46 6.50 -22.75
C HIS A 141 23.08 7.64 -23.57
N ASN A 142 23.29 8.81 -22.96
CA ASN A 142 23.95 9.93 -23.63
C ASN A 142 25.40 9.57 -24.01
N GLU A 143 26.12 8.86 -23.14
CA GLU A 143 27.47 8.39 -23.45
C GLU A 143 27.48 7.40 -24.64
N THR A 144 26.53 6.47 -24.70
CA THR A 144 26.42 5.50 -25.81
C THR A 144 26.10 6.19 -27.13
N GLU A 145 25.18 7.16 -27.13
CA GLU A 145 24.86 7.98 -28.30
C GLU A 145 26.10 8.74 -28.79
N GLN A 146 26.86 9.33 -27.86
CA GLN A 146 28.09 10.04 -28.19
C GLN A 146 29.17 9.12 -28.77
N LYS A 147 29.29 7.88 -28.27
CA LYS A 147 30.20 6.86 -28.81
C LYS A 147 29.77 6.42 -30.21
N LEU A 148 28.46 6.25 -30.45
CA LEU A 148 27.91 5.88 -31.76
C LEU A 148 28.20 6.94 -32.80
N VAL A 149 27.94 8.22 -32.50
CA VAL A 149 28.26 9.35 -33.39
C VAL A 149 29.76 9.42 -33.73
N ARG A 150 30.64 9.12 -32.75
CA ARG A 150 32.09 9.04 -32.99
C ARG A 150 32.46 7.87 -33.92
N LEU A 151 31.87 6.70 -33.71
CA LEU A 151 32.07 5.51 -34.55
C LEU A 151 31.59 5.74 -35.98
N GLU A 152 30.40 6.31 -36.17
CA GLU A 152 29.86 6.63 -37.49
C GLU A 152 30.78 7.60 -38.24
N ARG A 153 31.31 8.62 -37.55
CA ARG A 153 32.29 9.56 -38.13
C ARG A 153 33.57 8.85 -38.56
N ILE A 154 34.03 7.86 -37.79
CA ILE A 154 35.21 7.04 -38.14
C ILE A 154 34.89 6.15 -39.35
N GLY A 155 33.72 5.51 -39.39
CA GLY A 155 33.27 4.69 -40.52
C GLY A 155 33.25 5.46 -41.85
N LYS A 156 32.66 6.67 -41.86
CA LYS A 156 32.66 7.55 -43.04
C LYS A 156 34.07 7.91 -43.53
N ARG A 157 35.04 8.05 -42.63
CA ARG A 157 36.45 8.29 -43.01
C ARG A 157 37.06 7.05 -43.67
N PHE A 158 36.78 5.85 -43.15
CA PHE A 158 37.27 4.61 -43.75
C PHE A 158 36.67 4.36 -45.14
N GLU A 159 35.38 4.61 -45.34
CA GLU A 159 34.74 4.50 -46.67
C GLU A 159 35.42 5.42 -47.70
N LEU A 160 35.72 6.67 -47.31
CA LEU A 160 36.43 7.63 -48.16
C LEU A 160 37.85 7.13 -48.52
N VAL A 161 38.57 6.56 -47.56
CA VAL A 161 39.92 6.02 -47.78
C VAL A 161 39.90 4.80 -48.69
N LEU A 162 38.97 3.86 -48.48
CA LEU A 162 38.82 2.67 -49.33
C LEU A 162 38.47 3.06 -50.77
N GLY A 163 37.56 4.02 -50.95
CA GLY A 163 37.22 4.57 -52.26
C GLY A 163 38.43 5.20 -52.96
N ALA A 164 39.21 6.03 -52.26
CA ALA A 164 40.43 6.63 -52.80
C ALA A 164 41.49 5.59 -53.18
N MET A 165 41.71 4.57 -52.33
CA MET A 165 42.66 3.49 -52.60
C MET A 165 42.30 2.69 -53.86
N LEU A 166 41.02 2.38 -54.08
CA LEU A 166 40.55 1.71 -55.29
C LEU A 166 40.82 2.55 -56.55
N VAL A 167 40.56 3.86 -56.51
CA VAL A 167 40.83 4.76 -57.64
C VAL A 167 42.32 4.79 -57.99
N VAL A 168 43.20 4.86 -56.98
CA VAL A 168 44.66 4.83 -57.18
C VAL A 168 45.10 3.53 -57.87
N LEU A 169 44.59 2.38 -57.42
CA LEU A 169 44.90 1.09 -58.04
C LEU A 169 44.45 1.02 -59.51
N VAL A 170 43.28 1.57 -59.84
CA VAL A 170 42.80 1.65 -61.24
C VAL A 170 43.74 2.53 -62.08
N ILE A 171 44.15 3.70 -61.58
CA ILE A 171 45.08 4.59 -62.30
C ILE A 171 46.42 3.89 -62.57
N ILE A 172 46.98 3.21 -61.57
CA ILE A 172 48.23 2.44 -61.72
C ILE A 172 48.07 1.36 -62.79
N GLY A 173 46.97 0.59 -62.75
CA GLY A 173 46.67 -0.43 -63.75
C GLY A 173 46.60 0.14 -65.18
N MET A 174 45.95 1.29 -65.36
CA MET A 174 45.87 1.97 -66.65
C MET A 174 47.26 2.38 -67.16
N VAL A 175 48.09 3.00 -66.32
CA VAL A 175 49.45 3.42 -66.72
C VAL A 175 50.32 2.25 -67.18
N ILE A 176 50.16 1.08 -66.55
CA ILE A 176 50.90 -0.14 -66.93
C ILE A 176 50.42 -0.67 -68.30
N ILE A 177 49.12 -0.61 -68.58
CA ILE A 177 48.55 -1.11 -69.85
C ILE A 177 48.94 -0.20 -71.03
N PHE A 178 49.03 1.11 -70.81
CA PHE A 178 49.34 2.09 -71.86
C PHE A 178 50.85 2.29 -72.12
N LYS A 179 51.72 1.51 -71.48
CA LYS A 179 53.17 1.65 -71.57
C LYS A 179 53.83 0.44 -72.24
#